data_AF-A0A2M8N4V6-F1
#
_entry.id   AF-A0A2M8N4V6-F1
#
_cell.length_a   1.000
_cell.length_b   1.000
_cell.length_c   1.000
_cell.angle_alpha   90.00
_cell.angle_beta   90.00
_cell.angle_gamma   90.00
#
_symmetry.space_group_name_H-M   'P 1'
#
loop_
_entity.id
_entity.type
_entity.pdbx_description
1 polymer ?
#
loop_
_entity_poly.entity_id
_entity_poly.type
_entity_poly.pdbx_seq_one_letter_code
_entity_poly.pdbx_strand_id
1 'polypeptide(L)'
;PAMDRRFQKVYLDVPDFKSTVVILEAIKKGYEKHHKITVSSQMCELIVKLTDEHMRKRYQPDKSITTMDGAMAKHVMDKGTGGELELDDILYIVAAETGLHPDALIDKKTLKIGI
;
A
#
# COMPACT_ATOMS: atom_id res chain seq x y z
N PRO A 1 -0.79 30.73 -25.13
CA PRO A 1 0.43 30.64 -24.27
C PRO A 1 1.53 29.84 -24.98
N ALA A 2 2.81 30.20 -24.83
CA ALA A 2 3.89 29.66 -25.66
C ALA A 2 4.15 28.14 -25.48
N MET A 3 3.75 27.55 -24.36
CA MET A 3 3.94 26.13 -24.04
C MET A 3 2.89 25.20 -24.66
N ASP A 4 1.61 25.59 -24.72
CA ASP A 4 0.53 24.74 -25.27
C ASP A 4 0.70 24.40 -26.76
N ARG A 5 1.60 25.12 -27.45
CA ARG A 5 1.93 24.93 -28.88
C ARG A 5 3.22 24.14 -29.10
N ARG A 6 4.00 23.91 -28.02
CA ARG A 6 5.31 23.24 -28.04
C ARG A 6 5.27 21.89 -27.33
N PHE A 7 4.34 21.71 -26.41
CA PHE A 7 4.18 20.48 -25.64
C PHE A 7 2.86 19.80 -25.98
N GLN A 8 2.94 18.53 -26.35
CA GLN A 8 1.78 17.65 -26.43
C GLN A 8 1.38 17.24 -25.01
N LYS A 9 0.11 17.45 -24.64
CA LYS A 9 -0.43 16.95 -23.36
C LYS A 9 -0.60 15.43 -23.46
N VAL A 10 -0.02 14.73 -22.49
CA VAL A 10 -0.26 13.30 -22.23
C VAL A 10 -1.04 13.23 -20.93
N TYR A 11 -2.23 12.66 -20.97
CA TYR A 11 -3.05 12.43 -19.79
C TYR A 11 -2.60 11.13 -19.14
N LEU A 12 -2.42 11.17 -17.81
CA LEU A 12 -2.09 10.00 -17.01
C LEU A 12 -3.20 9.84 -15.99
N ASP A 13 -3.95 8.76 -16.11
CA ASP A 13 -5.00 8.42 -15.18
C ASP A 13 -4.43 7.68 -13.97
N VAL A 14 -5.12 7.79 -12.84
CA VAL A 14 -4.80 7.02 -11.63
C VAL A 14 -5.08 5.54 -11.94
N PRO A 15 -4.17 4.62 -11.59
CA PRO A 15 -4.40 3.20 -11.82
C PRO A 15 -5.60 2.71 -11.02
N ASP A 16 -6.37 1.77 -11.59
CA ASP A 16 -7.43 1.09 -10.87
C ASP A 16 -6.86 0.13 -9.79
N PHE A 17 -7.76 -0.46 -9.00
CA PHE A 17 -7.39 -1.39 -7.93
C PHE A 17 -6.47 -2.51 -8.43
N LYS A 18 -6.86 -3.21 -9.49
CA LYS A 18 -6.13 -4.38 -10.00
C LYS A 18 -4.76 -3.99 -10.56
N SER A 19 -4.69 -2.88 -11.28
CA SER A 19 -3.45 -2.34 -11.81
C SER A 19 -2.50 -1.93 -10.70
N THR A 20 -3.03 -1.34 -9.62
CA THR A 20 -2.25 -0.98 -8.44
C THR A 20 -1.68 -2.21 -7.73
N VAL A 21 -2.47 -3.29 -7.57
CA VAL A 21 -1.99 -4.56 -7.02
C VAL A 21 -0.84 -5.12 -7.86
N VAL A 22 -0.99 -5.16 -9.19
CA VAL A 22 0.06 -5.62 -10.11
C VAL A 22 1.33 -4.76 -10.00
N ILE A 23 1.20 -3.45 -9.84
CA ILE A 23 2.33 -2.54 -9.61
C ILE A 23 3.05 -2.92 -8.31
N LEU A 24 2.31 -3.12 -7.21
CA LEU A 24 2.89 -3.54 -5.94
C LEU A 24 3.61 -4.88 -6.06
N GLU A 25 3.01 -5.88 -6.70
CA GLU A 25 3.62 -7.19 -6.92
C GLU A 25 4.89 -7.12 -7.78
N ALA A 26 4.93 -6.22 -8.77
CA ALA A 26 6.11 -6.04 -9.61
C ALA A 26 7.30 -5.46 -8.83
N ILE A 27 7.04 -4.52 -7.90
CA ILE A 27 8.10 -3.84 -7.15
C ILE A 27 8.44 -4.51 -5.81
N LYS A 28 7.54 -5.32 -5.23
CA LYS A 28 7.72 -5.87 -3.87
C LYS A 28 9.05 -6.60 -3.69
N LYS A 29 9.54 -7.31 -4.72
CA LYS A 29 10.83 -8.02 -4.67
C LYS A 29 12.01 -7.12 -4.29
N GLY A 30 11.98 -5.86 -4.71
CA GLY A 30 13.01 -4.87 -4.34
C GLY A 30 12.94 -4.53 -2.85
N TYR A 31 11.72 -4.30 -2.33
CA TYR A 31 11.47 -4.02 -0.92
C TYR A 31 11.73 -5.23 -0.02
N GLU A 32 11.34 -6.44 -0.46
CA GLU A 32 11.59 -7.69 0.26
C GLU A 32 13.09 -7.92 0.45
N LYS A 33 13.89 -7.66 -0.60
CA LYS A 33 15.35 -7.73 -0.50
C LYS A 33 15.93 -6.68 0.45
N HIS A 34 15.36 -5.47 0.47
CA HIS A 34 15.83 -4.38 1.31
C HIS A 34 15.55 -4.64 2.80
N HIS A 35 14.30 -4.95 3.13
CA HIS A 35 13.84 -5.18 4.51
C HIS A 35 14.08 -6.60 5.03
N LYS A 36 14.40 -7.54 4.14
CA LYS A 36 14.61 -8.97 4.44
C LYS A 36 13.37 -9.66 5.02
N ILE A 37 12.19 -9.29 4.54
CA ILE A 37 10.91 -9.94 4.87
C ILE A 37 10.12 -10.18 3.58
N THR A 38 9.18 -11.13 3.58
CA THR A 38 8.35 -11.45 2.41
C THR A 38 6.97 -10.78 2.49
N VAL A 39 6.37 -10.49 1.34
CA VAL A 39 5.02 -9.93 1.23
C VAL A 39 4.17 -10.83 0.34
N SER A 40 3.14 -11.49 0.89
CA SER A 40 2.20 -12.26 0.08
C SER A 40 1.35 -11.38 -0.82
N SER A 41 0.83 -11.97 -1.90
CA SER A 41 -0.11 -11.29 -2.80
C SER A 41 -1.36 -10.81 -2.06
N GLN A 42 -1.83 -11.55 -1.06
CA GLN A 42 -2.95 -11.15 -0.20
C GLN A 42 -2.65 -9.86 0.58
N MET A 43 -1.43 -9.71 1.10
CA MET A 43 -1.03 -8.47 1.77
C MET A 43 -0.95 -7.29 0.79
N CYS A 44 -0.49 -7.50 -0.44
CA CYS A 44 -0.53 -6.46 -1.48
C CYS A 44 -1.98 -6.00 -1.75
N GLU A 45 -2.92 -6.92 -1.96
CA GLU A 45 -4.33 -6.59 -2.16
C GLU A 45 -4.93 -5.82 -0.98
N LEU A 46 -4.59 -6.24 0.25
CA LEU A 46 -5.08 -5.62 1.46
C LEU A 46 -4.55 -4.19 1.65
N ILE A 47 -3.27 -3.96 1.37
CA ILE A 47 -2.68 -2.61 1.37
C ILE A 47 -3.42 -1.71 0.38
N VAL A 48 -3.65 -2.17 -0.86
CA VAL A 48 -4.36 -1.35 -1.86
C VAL A 48 -5.77 -1.05 -1.38
N LYS A 49 -6.47 -2.03 -0.80
CA LYS A 49 -7.84 -1.86 -0.30
C LYS A 49 -7.91 -0.83 0.83
N LEU A 50 -7.10 -0.98 1.87
CA LEU A 50 -7.11 -0.12 3.04
C LEU A 50 -6.71 1.32 2.68
N THR A 51 -5.69 1.49 1.83
CA THR A 51 -5.26 2.83 1.40
C THR A 51 -6.27 3.48 0.46
N ASP A 52 -7.00 2.70 -0.35
CA ASP A 52 -8.07 3.24 -1.19
C ASP A 52 -9.24 3.76 -0.36
N GLU A 53 -9.68 2.98 0.63
CA GLU A 53 -10.83 3.30 1.47
C GLU A 53 -10.57 4.48 2.42
N HIS A 54 -9.40 4.50 3.07
CA HIS A 54 -9.13 5.40 4.19
C HIS A 54 -8.22 6.58 3.85
N MET A 55 -7.33 6.47 2.85
CA MET A 55 -6.40 7.55 2.46
C MET A 55 -6.88 8.34 1.24
N ARG A 56 -8.04 9.00 1.36
CA ARG A 56 -8.72 9.71 0.25
C ARG A 56 -7.99 10.95 -0.27
N LYS A 57 -7.04 11.49 0.50
CA LYS A 57 -6.26 12.69 0.12
C LYS A 57 -5.01 12.37 -0.72
N ARG A 58 -4.73 11.08 -0.97
CA ARG A 58 -3.62 10.61 -1.79
C ARG A 58 -4.12 9.72 -2.92
N TYR A 59 -3.34 9.61 -3.98
CA TYR A 59 -3.66 8.83 -5.17
C TYR A 59 -2.85 7.54 -5.24
N GLN A 60 -3.43 6.52 -5.87
CA GLN A 60 -2.70 5.31 -6.23
C GLN A 60 -1.69 5.61 -7.37
N PRO A 61 -0.62 4.82 -7.52
CA PRO A 61 -0.20 3.71 -6.66
C PRO A 61 0.63 4.16 -5.44
N ASP A 62 1.07 5.42 -5.42
CA ASP A 62 2.03 5.98 -4.47
C ASP A 62 1.66 5.70 -3.01
N LYS A 63 0.41 5.97 -2.61
CA LYS A 63 -0.05 5.72 -1.23
C LYS A 63 0.09 4.25 -0.79
N SER A 64 -0.13 3.30 -1.70
CA SER A 64 0.04 1.88 -1.42
C SER A 64 1.51 1.49 -1.32
N ILE A 65 2.36 2.06 -2.16
CA ILE A 65 3.81 1.81 -2.14
C ILE A 65 4.42 2.30 -0.83
N THR A 66 4.11 3.55 -0.43
CA THR A 66 4.59 4.10 0.85
C THR A 66 4.07 3.31 2.04
N THR A 67 2.83 2.84 2.00
CA THR A 67 2.25 2.02 3.07
C THR A 67 2.95 0.68 3.18
N MET A 68 3.21 0.02 2.05
CA MET A 68 3.97 -1.24 2.02
C MET A 68 5.37 -1.05 2.62
N ASP A 69 6.11 -0.03 2.16
CA ASP A 69 7.45 0.26 2.66
C ASP A 69 7.47 0.55 4.16
N GLY A 70 6.56 1.42 4.62
CA GLY A 70 6.42 1.77 6.03
C GLY A 70 6.05 0.56 6.90
N ALA A 71 5.17 -0.32 6.41
CA ALA A 71 4.74 -1.50 7.14
C ALA A 71 5.88 -2.52 7.27
N MET A 72 6.69 -2.67 6.21
CA MET A 72 7.87 -3.52 6.27
C MET A 72 8.93 -2.98 7.22
N ALA A 73 9.18 -1.66 7.21
CA ALA A 73 10.07 -1.03 8.18
C ALA A 73 9.56 -1.21 9.62
N LYS A 74 8.24 -1.07 9.84
CA LYS A 74 7.61 -1.27 11.15
C LYS A 74 7.75 -2.71 11.64
N HIS A 75 7.51 -3.69 10.77
CA HIS A 75 7.73 -5.11 11.07
C HIS A 75 9.17 -5.35 11.55
N VAL A 76 10.15 -4.83 10.82
CA VAL A 76 11.56 -5.01 11.17
C VAL A 76 11.91 -4.36 12.50
N MET A 77 11.35 -3.19 12.81
CA MET A 77 11.58 -2.51 14.08
C MET A 77 11.03 -3.30 15.28
N ASP A 78 9.88 -3.95 15.13
CA ASP A 78 9.20 -4.62 16.24
C ASP A 78 9.60 -6.08 16.39
N LYS A 79 9.76 -6.79 15.27
CA LYS A 79 9.91 -8.26 15.20
C LYS A 79 11.27 -8.69 14.66
N GLY A 80 12.05 -7.76 14.11
CA GLY A 80 13.32 -8.05 13.44
C GLY A 80 13.15 -8.50 11.98
N THR A 81 14.22 -9.01 11.39
CA THR A 81 14.24 -9.44 9.98
C THR A 81 13.83 -10.91 9.82
N GLY A 82 13.36 -11.27 8.63
CA GLY A 82 12.80 -12.59 8.34
C GLY A 82 11.29 -12.63 8.56
N GLY A 83 10.65 -13.72 8.12
CA GLY A 83 9.20 -13.85 8.22
C GLY A 83 8.43 -13.12 7.12
N GLU A 84 7.13 -12.98 7.34
CA GLU A 84 6.17 -12.41 6.40
C GLU A 84 5.51 -11.17 7.00
N LEU A 85 5.23 -10.17 6.16
CA LEU A 85 4.51 -8.96 6.55
C LEU A 85 3.14 -9.32 7.15
N GLU A 86 2.84 -8.76 8.32
CA GLU A 86 1.59 -9.05 9.03
C GLU A 86 0.58 -7.91 8.90
N LEU A 87 -0.69 -8.24 9.14
CA LEU A 87 -1.79 -7.28 9.10
C LEU A 87 -1.58 -6.11 10.07
N ASP A 88 -1.14 -6.40 11.29
CA ASP A 88 -0.97 -5.39 12.34
C ASP A 88 0.02 -4.30 11.93
N ASP A 89 1.07 -4.67 11.18
CA ASP A 89 2.07 -3.74 10.67
C ASP A 89 1.45 -2.78 9.64
N ILE A 90 0.57 -3.28 8.78
CA ILE A 90 -0.15 -2.49 7.77
C ILE A 90 -1.16 -1.55 8.46
N LEU A 91 -1.96 -2.09 9.39
CA LEU A 91 -2.96 -1.31 10.12
C LEU A 91 -2.33 -0.17 10.90
N TYR A 92 -1.16 -0.40 11.51
CA TYR A 92 -0.43 0.63 12.21
C TYR A 92 -0.10 1.82 11.31
N ILE A 93 0.41 1.57 10.11
CA ILE A 93 0.77 2.64 9.16
C ILE A 93 -0.46 3.37 8.65
N VAL A 94 -1.53 2.65 8.33
CA VAL A 94 -2.79 3.26 7.89
C VAL A 94 -3.41 4.09 9.01
N ALA A 95 -3.40 3.61 10.26
CA ALA A 95 -3.86 4.33 11.43
C ALA A 95 -3.05 5.61 11.67
N ALA A 96 -1.72 5.52 11.60
CA ALA A 96 -0.83 6.66 11.79
C ALA A 96 -1.08 7.76 10.75
N GLU A 97 -1.31 7.40 9.49
CA GLU A 97 -1.59 8.37 8.41
C GLU A 97 -2.98 8.99 8.52
N THR A 98 -3.99 8.19 8.88
CA THR A 98 -5.40 8.61 8.85
C THR A 98 -5.86 9.26 10.16
N GLY A 99 -5.13 9.02 11.25
CA GLY A 99 -5.54 9.39 12.61
C GLY A 99 -6.67 8.53 13.17
N LEU A 100 -6.99 7.40 12.54
CA LEU A 100 -8.00 6.45 12.99
C LEU A 100 -7.38 5.38 13.90
N HIS A 101 -8.18 4.86 14.84
CA HIS A 101 -7.75 3.72 15.65
C HIS A 101 -7.68 2.44 14.78
N PRO A 102 -6.66 1.56 14.95
CA PRO A 102 -6.51 0.34 14.13
C PRO A 102 -7.77 -0.52 14.06
N ASP A 103 -8.46 -0.73 15.19
CA ASP A 103 -9.70 -1.52 15.23
C ASP A 103 -10.84 -0.94 14.37
N ALA A 104 -10.83 0.38 14.13
CA ALA A 104 -11.84 1.04 13.29
C ALA A 104 -11.57 0.85 11.79
N LEU A 105 -10.36 0.40 11.42
CA LEU A 105 -9.99 0.08 10.03
C LEU A 105 -10.44 -1.34 9.63
N ILE A 106 -10.74 -2.20 10.61
CA ILE A 106 -11.22 -3.55 10.38
C ILE A 106 -12.76 -3.55 10.36
N ASP A 107 -13.37 -3.31 9.19
CA ASP A 107 -14.79 -3.65 9.03
C ASP A 107 -14.97 -5.17 8.91
N LYS A 108 -16.03 -5.72 9.51
CA LYS A 108 -16.40 -7.15 9.43
C LYS A 108 -16.67 -7.61 7.99
N LYS A 109 -16.86 -6.69 7.03
CA LYS A 109 -16.89 -6.98 5.59
C LYS A 109 -15.50 -7.13 4.97
N THR A 110 -14.48 -6.47 5.49
CA THR A 110 -13.12 -6.49 4.96
C THR A 110 -12.47 -7.86 5.12
N LEU A 111 -12.78 -8.56 6.23
CA LEU A 111 -12.37 -9.93 6.54
C LEU A 111 -13.08 -11.03 5.73
N LYS A 112 -14.12 -10.73 4.93
CA LYS A 112 -14.83 -11.76 4.14
C LYS A 112 -14.06 -12.23 2.91
N ILE A 113 -12.88 -11.68 2.65
CA ILE A 113 -11.98 -12.16 1.60
C ILE A 113 -10.96 -13.10 2.28
N GLY A 114 -11.43 -14.31 2.61
CA GLY A 114 -10.60 -15.51 2.77
C GLY A 114 -9.59 -15.58 3.91
N ILE A 115 -10.08 -15.64 5.16
CA ILE A 115 -9.45 -16.48 6.20
C ILE A 115 -10.34 -17.72 6.36
#